data_AF-A0A6A6EU71-F1
#
_entry.id   AF-A0A6A6EU71-F1
#
_cell.length_a   1.000
_cell.length_b   1.000
_cell.length_c   1.000
_cell.angle_alpha   90.00
_cell.angle_beta   90.00
_cell.angle_gamma   90.00
#
_symmetry.space_group_name_H-M   'P 1'
#
loop_
_entity.id
_entity.type
_entity.pdbx_description
1 polymer ?
#
loop_
_entity_poly.entity_id
_entity_poly.type
_entity_poly.pdbx_seq_one_letter_code
_entity_poly.pdbx_strand_id
1 'polypeptide(L)'
;LGNLDMLPLEIINEIISSLSISSLDQLKATNRRAFEVVNAHPQFKTINRQAHDVLRGLRAIKTADRITLQALFNKLCASVCYECGDFRGYMYLVTFKRLCCRCIRDKDRRLFDKHKYVPLREFDAVMEYGLTLEVLDTLPRFLGYPGYYGRPGGPPKDYVSLVDRDSARNAGITLHSSIQAIQDYTANADPAVLKLYKKEIKQSEKEAQAERAKCACRKKSKEITYIKKRNSYKRVVIRRRTEHAKRLGLSENEFNIIGRNINLEFLIKDTNNESISTYAFTSQESTPATNIGNKGNTKGNSDNSEYFSH
;
A
#
# COMPACT_ATOMS: atom_id res chain seq x y z
N LEU A 1 0.83 21.72 -21.82
CA LEU A 1 -0.16 20.64 -22.00
C LEU A 1 -0.62 20.48 -23.47
N GLY A 2 0.00 21.15 -24.44
CA GLY A 2 -0.35 20.95 -25.86
C GLY A 2 -1.75 21.52 -26.12
N ASN A 3 -2.60 20.79 -26.84
CA ASN A 3 -3.98 21.25 -27.13
C ASN A 3 -4.82 21.48 -25.87
N LEU A 4 -4.50 20.84 -24.74
CA LEU A 4 -5.18 21.09 -23.47
C LEU A 4 -4.85 22.46 -22.85
N ASP A 5 -3.76 23.12 -23.27
CA ASP A 5 -3.49 24.50 -22.83
C ASP A 5 -4.47 25.52 -23.42
N MET A 6 -5.25 25.14 -24.45
CA MET A 6 -6.31 25.97 -25.03
C MET A 6 -7.56 26.03 -24.16
N LEU A 7 -7.69 25.12 -23.18
CA LEU A 7 -8.82 25.09 -22.28
C LEU A 7 -8.66 26.12 -21.16
N PRO A 8 -9.75 26.76 -20.71
CA PRO A 8 -9.74 27.57 -19.50
C PRO A 8 -9.26 26.77 -18.28
N LEU A 9 -8.64 27.46 -17.33
CA LEU A 9 -8.06 26.85 -16.14
C LEU A 9 -9.12 26.09 -15.31
N GLU A 10 -10.34 26.61 -15.28
CA GLU A 10 -11.50 26.03 -14.61
C GLU A 10 -11.81 24.64 -15.16
N ILE A 11 -11.83 24.50 -16.48
CA ILE A 11 -12.09 23.23 -17.17
C ILE A 11 -10.95 22.23 -16.92
N ILE A 12 -9.69 22.70 -16.93
CA ILE A 12 -8.55 21.86 -16.62
C ILE A 12 -8.64 21.34 -15.18
N ASN A 13 -9.02 22.18 -14.22
CA ASN A 13 -9.19 21.78 -12.83
C ASN A 13 -10.34 20.77 -12.67
N GLU A 14 -11.46 20.98 -13.35
CA GLU A 14 -12.59 20.04 -13.33
C GLU A 14 -12.21 18.67 -13.90
N ILE A 15 -11.47 18.63 -15.01
CA ILE A 15 -10.90 17.40 -15.57
C ILE A 15 -10.01 16.73 -14.53
N ILE A 16 -9.07 17.46 -13.91
CA ILE A 16 -8.18 16.90 -12.89
C ILE A 16 -8.96 16.33 -11.69
N SER A 17 -10.02 17.00 -11.26
CA SER A 17 -10.90 16.52 -10.18
C SER A 17 -11.67 15.26 -10.53
N SER A 18 -12.07 15.08 -11.79
CA SER A 18 -12.83 13.92 -12.27
C SER A 18 -11.96 12.71 -12.60
N LEU A 19 -10.66 12.90 -12.82
CA LEU A 19 -9.71 11.81 -13.07
C LEU A 19 -9.47 10.92 -11.85
N SER A 20 -9.25 9.62 -12.11
CA SER A 20 -8.78 8.67 -11.10
C SER A 20 -7.35 9.00 -10.63
N ILE A 21 -6.98 8.58 -9.43
CA ILE A 21 -5.61 8.78 -8.93
C ILE A 21 -4.58 8.12 -9.85
N SER A 22 -4.89 6.95 -10.43
CA SER A 22 -4.04 6.28 -11.42
C SER A 22 -3.92 7.09 -12.71
N SER A 23 -5.03 7.61 -13.24
CA SER A 23 -5.03 8.46 -14.44
C SER A 23 -4.27 9.76 -14.22
N LEU A 24 -4.32 10.33 -13.01
CA LEU A 24 -3.51 11.48 -12.63
C LEU A 24 -2.01 11.14 -12.60
N ASP A 25 -1.63 9.99 -12.06
CA ASP A 25 -0.23 9.54 -12.08
C ASP A 25 0.27 9.38 -13.52
N GLN A 26 -0.57 8.87 -14.43
CA GLN A 26 -0.26 8.77 -15.87
C GLN A 26 -0.14 10.16 -16.51
N LEU A 27 -1.10 11.05 -16.26
CA LEU A 27 -1.08 12.42 -16.77
C LEU A 27 0.19 13.16 -16.36
N LYS A 28 0.58 13.05 -15.08
CA LYS A 28 1.83 13.60 -14.54
C LYS A 28 3.07 13.05 -15.23
N ALA A 29 3.03 11.82 -15.75
CA ALA A 29 4.15 11.19 -16.44
C ALA A 29 4.28 11.61 -17.92
N THR A 30 3.25 12.22 -18.52
CA THR A 30 3.27 12.59 -19.95
C THR A 30 4.19 13.75 -20.27
N ASN A 31 4.17 14.83 -19.47
CA ASN A 31 5.04 15.99 -19.65
C ASN A 31 5.19 16.79 -18.34
N ARG A 32 6.25 17.61 -18.28
CA ARG A 32 6.57 18.43 -17.09
C ARG A 32 5.46 19.42 -16.72
N ARG A 33 4.79 20.01 -17.71
CA ARG A 33 3.70 20.97 -17.46
C ARG A 33 2.50 20.29 -16.80
N ALA A 34 2.15 19.08 -17.24
CA ALA A 34 1.09 18.26 -16.64
C ALA A 34 1.42 17.91 -15.18
N PHE A 35 2.68 17.55 -14.92
CA PHE A 35 3.15 17.37 -13.56
C PHE A 35 2.94 18.63 -12.70
N GLU A 36 3.37 19.80 -13.18
CA GLU A 36 3.24 21.07 -12.44
C GLU A 36 1.77 21.42 -12.17
N VAL A 37 0.90 21.31 -13.17
CA VAL A 37 -0.53 21.65 -13.05
C VAL A 37 -1.25 20.71 -12.08
N VAL A 38 -1.04 19.39 -12.16
CA VAL A 38 -1.66 18.46 -11.22
C VAL A 38 -1.16 18.68 -9.78
N ASN A 39 0.13 18.97 -9.58
CA ASN A 39 0.65 19.25 -8.23
C ASN A 39 0.22 20.63 -7.69
N ALA A 40 -0.12 21.57 -8.57
CA ALA A 40 -0.69 22.86 -8.19
C ALA A 40 -2.18 22.78 -7.85
N HIS A 41 -2.89 21.76 -8.36
CA HIS A 41 -4.32 21.57 -8.12
C HIS A 41 -4.65 21.53 -6.61
N PRO A 42 -5.58 22.37 -6.10
CA PRO A 42 -5.79 22.54 -4.66
C PRO A 42 -6.10 21.25 -3.90
N GLN A 43 -6.96 20.39 -4.45
CA GLN A 43 -7.35 19.14 -3.81
C GLN A 43 -6.17 18.17 -3.75
N PHE A 44 -5.44 18.01 -4.87
CA PHE A 44 -4.30 17.11 -4.94
C PHE A 44 -3.17 17.59 -4.03
N LYS A 45 -2.88 18.89 -4.04
CA LYS A 45 -1.88 19.52 -3.19
C LYS A 45 -2.18 19.30 -1.70
N THR A 46 -3.44 19.44 -1.31
CA THR A 46 -3.87 19.24 0.09
C THR A 46 -3.73 17.79 0.50
N ILE A 47 -4.22 16.84 -0.32
CA ILE A 47 -4.09 15.40 -0.02
C ILE A 47 -2.63 14.99 0.01
N ASN A 48 -1.82 15.42 -0.95
CA ASN A 48 -0.40 15.10 -1.01
C ASN A 48 0.39 15.67 0.18
N ARG A 49 -0.07 16.76 0.78
CA ARG A 49 0.54 17.36 1.98
C ARG A 49 0.06 16.70 3.28
N GLN A 50 -1.26 16.50 3.43
CA GLN A 50 -1.87 16.11 4.70
C GLN A 50 -2.18 14.61 4.82
N ALA A 51 -2.36 13.93 3.69
CA ALA A 51 -2.81 12.54 3.63
C ALA A 51 -2.01 11.73 2.60
N HIS A 52 -0.71 11.99 2.48
CA HIS A 52 0.17 11.33 1.52
C HIS A 52 0.19 9.79 1.68
N ASP A 53 0.06 9.29 2.91
CA ASP A 53 -0.02 7.86 3.21
C ASP A 53 -1.26 7.20 2.63
N VAL A 54 -2.37 7.94 2.47
CA VAL A 54 -3.56 7.43 1.80
C VAL A 54 -3.23 7.17 0.33
N LEU A 55 -2.62 8.15 -0.37
CA LEU A 55 -2.19 7.96 -1.75
C LEU A 55 -1.18 6.81 -1.90
N ARG A 56 -0.26 6.64 -0.93
CA ARG A 56 0.65 5.49 -0.90
C ARG A 56 -0.12 4.18 -0.73
N GLY A 57 -1.07 4.14 0.20
CA GLY A 57 -1.96 3.01 0.46
C GLY A 57 -2.69 2.58 -0.80
N LEU A 58 -3.40 3.50 -1.47
CA LEU A 58 -4.16 3.21 -2.71
C LEU A 58 -3.30 2.61 -3.81
N ARG A 59 -2.09 3.14 -4.01
CA ARG A 59 -1.13 2.59 -4.97
C ARG A 59 -0.57 1.23 -4.53
N ALA A 60 -0.37 1.04 -3.23
CA ALA A 60 0.12 -0.22 -2.67
C ALA A 60 -0.92 -1.34 -2.85
N ILE A 61 -2.20 -1.02 -2.65
CA ILE A 61 -3.30 -1.99 -2.75
C ILE A 61 -3.96 -2.06 -4.14
N LYS A 62 -3.45 -1.33 -5.13
CA LYS A 62 -3.94 -1.31 -6.51
C LYS A 62 -5.43 -0.90 -6.63
N THR A 63 -5.83 0.16 -5.93
CA THR A 63 -7.20 0.73 -6.03
C THR A 63 -7.23 2.18 -6.50
N ALA A 64 -6.09 2.72 -6.92
CA ALA A 64 -5.95 4.12 -7.35
C ALA A 64 -6.74 4.46 -8.63
N ASP A 65 -7.08 3.46 -9.44
CA ASP A 65 -7.92 3.55 -10.63
C ASP A 65 -9.41 3.66 -10.32
N ARG A 66 -9.83 3.18 -9.13
CA ARG A 66 -11.26 3.07 -8.73
C ARG A 66 -11.81 4.30 -8.00
N ILE A 67 -10.96 5.29 -7.73
CA ILE A 67 -11.39 6.52 -7.04
C ILE A 67 -10.87 7.76 -7.74
N THR A 68 -11.77 8.72 -7.93
CA THR A 68 -11.46 10.04 -8.47
C THR A 68 -10.82 10.94 -7.41
N LEU A 69 -10.06 11.94 -7.85
CA LEU A 69 -9.47 12.91 -6.92
C LEU A 69 -10.53 13.62 -6.08
N GLN A 70 -11.62 14.06 -6.71
CA GLN A 70 -12.73 14.72 -6.03
C GLN A 70 -13.38 13.80 -4.99
N ALA A 71 -13.66 12.55 -5.35
CA ALA A 71 -14.28 11.59 -4.44
C ALA A 71 -13.37 11.33 -3.23
N LEU A 72 -12.07 11.13 -3.45
CA LEU A 72 -11.10 10.95 -2.38
C LEU A 72 -11.03 12.16 -1.45
N PHE A 73 -10.96 13.37 -2.02
CA PHE A 73 -10.94 14.62 -1.27
C PHE A 73 -12.18 14.75 -0.37
N ASN A 74 -13.37 14.58 -0.95
CA ASN A 74 -14.64 14.64 -0.23
C ASN A 74 -14.69 13.64 0.93
N LYS A 75 -14.28 12.38 0.68
CA LYS A 75 -14.23 11.37 1.74
C LYS A 75 -13.25 11.76 2.85
N LEU A 76 -12.07 12.28 2.52
CA LEU A 76 -11.09 12.68 3.53
C LEU A 76 -11.60 13.84 4.38
N CYS A 77 -12.24 14.84 3.76
CA CYS A 77 -12.82 16.00 4.42
C CYS A 77 -14.06 15.68 5.26
N ALA A 78 -14.82 14.64 4.93
CA ALA A 78 -16.12 14.34 5.55
C ALA A 78 -16.06 14.15 7.07
N SER A 79 -16.65 15.07 7.86
CA SER A 79 -16.98 15.05 9.31
C SER A 79 -16.98 13.73 10.09
N VAL A 80 -17.76 12.81 9.56
CA VAL A 80 -18.56 11.90 10.35
C VAL A 80 -18.35 10.47 9.88
N CYS A 81 -18.61 9.53 10.78
CA CYS A 81 -18.66 8.10 10.47
C CYS A 81 -19.80 7.83 9.48
N TYR A 82 -19.53 7.04 8.45
CA TYR A 82 -20.52 6.63 7.44
C TYR A 82 -21.69 5.84 8.05
N GLU A 83 -21.46 5.09 9.13
CA GLU A 83 -22.48 4.23 9.76
C GLU A 83 -23.24 4.95 10.88
N CYS A 84 -22.53 5.51 11.86
CA CYS A 84 -23.14 6.01 13.10
C CYS A 84 -23.11 7.53 13.26
N GLY A 85 -22.49 8.28 12.34
CA GLY A 85 -22.36 9.74 12.45
C GLY A 85 -21.30 10.24 13.44
N ASP A 86 -20.71 9.38 14.28
CA ASP A 86 -19.68 9.77 15.27
C ASP A 86 -18.37 10.26 14.63
N PHE A 87 -17.45 10.76 15.46
CA PHE A 87 -16.09 11.13 15.05
C PHE A 87 -15.36 9.96 14.37
N ARG A 88 -14.77 10.24 13.22
CA ARG A 88 -14.06 9.27 12.38
C ARG A 88 -12.56 9.22 12.70
N GLY A 89 -12.01 8.01 12.76
CA GLY A 89 -10.56 7.79 12.89
C GLY A 89 -9.98 6.92 11.77
N TYR A 90 -10.84 6.15 11.08
CA TYR A 90 -10.42 5.10 10.17
C TYR A 90 -11.00 5.32 8.77
N MET A 91 -10.36 4.71 7.79
CA MET A 91 -10.80 4.70 6.41
C MET A 91 -10.70 3.27 5.90
N TYR A 92 -11.84 2.71 5.51
CA TYR A 92 -11.91 1.40 4.88
C TYR A 92 -11.59 1.55 3.40
N LEU A 93 -10.39 1.12 3.00
CA LEU A 93 -9.81 1.44 1.69
C LEU A 93 -10.45 0.71 0.50
N VAL A 94 -11.26 -0.33 0.74
CA VAL A 94 -11.88 -1.11 -0.34
C VAL A 94 -13.02 -0.33 -1.01
N THR A 95 -13.88 0.27 -0.19
CA THR A 95 -15.04 1.07 -0.64
C THR A 95 -14.93 2.55 -0.24
N PHE A 96 -13.78 2.95 0.31
CA PHE A 96 -13.46 4.34 0.69
C PHE A 96 -14.44 4.96 1.69
N LYS A 97 -15.01 4.14 2.57
CA LYS A 97 -15.90 4.58 3.65
C LYS A 97 -15.07 5.05 4.85
N ARG A 98 -15.42 6.20 5.44
CA ARG A 98 -14.80 6.67 6.69
C ARG A 98 -15.61 6.20 7.88
N LEU A 99 -14.92 5.64 8.87
CA LEU A 99 -15.53 4.94 10.00
C LEU A 99 -14.90 5.39 11.31
N CYS A 100 -15.66 5.29 12.40
CA CYS A 100 -15.14 5.38 13.75
C CYS A 100 -14.48 4.05 14.15
N CYS A 101 -13.72 4.06 15.26
CA CYS A 101 -13.04 2.86 15.77
C CYS A 101 -14.01 1.73 16.12
N ARG A 102 -15.24 2.07 16.55
CA ARG A 102 -16.28 1.12 16.94
C ARG A 102 -16.82 0.38 15.73
N CYS A 103 -17.30 1.09 14.72
CA CYS A 103 -17.89 0.48 13.52
C CYS A 103 -16.90 -0.35 12.71
N ILE A 104 -15.62 0.00 12.66
CA ILE A 104 -14.64 -0.79 11.89
C ILE A 104 -14.16 -2.05 12.62
N ARG A 105 -14.13 -2.04 13.97
CA ARG A 105 -13.62 -3.16 14.78
C ARG A 105 -14.71 -4.14 15.20
N ASP A 106 -15.94 -3.91 14.75
CA ASP A 106 -17.18 -4.22 15.47
C ASP A 106 -17.10 -5.46 16.37
N LYS A 107 -17.00 -5.19 17.68
CA LYS A 107 -17.14 -6.16 18.77
C LYS A 107 -18.51 -6.02 19.44
N ASP A 108 -19.35 -5.09 18.99
CA ASP A 108 -20.61 -4.80 19.66
C ASP A 108 -21.66 -5.86 19.28
N ARG A 109 -22.11 -6.59 20.30
CA ARG A 109 -22.91 -7.83 20.23
C ARG A 109 -24.34 -7.63 19.67
N ARG A 110 -24.67 -6.46 19.13
CA ARG A 110 -26.03 -6.02 18.79
C ARG A 110 -26.30 -5.82 17.29
N LEU A 111 -25.29 -5.95 16.41
CA LEU A 111 -25.52 -6.00 14.96
C LEU A 111 -25.05 -7.34 14.38
N PHE A 112 -25.89 -7.92 13.53
CA PHE A 112 -25.72 -9.21 12.84
C PHE A 112 -24.50 -9.31 11.90
N ASP A 113 -23.59 -8.33 11.90
CA ASP A 113 -22.60 -8.15 10.84
C ASP A 113 -21.17 -7.89 11.37
N LYS A 114 -20.73 -8.78 12.29
CA LYS A 114 -19.42 -8.77 12.97
C LYS A 114 -18.21 -8.70 12.03
N HIS A 115 -18.40 -8.96 10.74
CA HIS A 115 -17.34 -9.05 9.74
C HIS A 115 -17.52 -8.12 8.53
N LYS A 116 -18.46 -7.17 8.61
CA LYS A 116 -18.79 -6.21 7.53
C LYS A 116 -17.56 -5.58 6.88
N TYR A 117 -16.65 -5.06 7.71
CA TYR A 117 -15.43 -4.37 7.30
C TYR A 117 -14.18 -5.24 7.30
N VAL A 118 -14.37 -6.57 7.24
CA VAL A 118 -13.29 -7.55 7.08
C VAL A 118 -13.36 -8.10 5.65
N PRO A 119 -12.47 -7.66 4.75
CA PRO A 119 -12.42 -8.15 3.39
C PRO A 119 -12.24 -9.67 3.33
N LEU A 120 -12.84 -10.28 2.32
CA LEU A 120 -12.78 -11.70 2.04
C LEU A 120 -11.73 -12.00 0.98
N ARG A 121 -11.14 -13.21 1.00
CA ARG A 121 -10.44 -13.69 -0.19
C ARG A 121 -11.46 -13.95 -1.29
N GLU A 122 -11.04 -13.77 -2.53
CA GLU A 122 -11.86 -14.05 -3.71
C GLU A 122 -12.48 -15.46 -3.66
N PHE A 123 -11.69 -16.47 -3.33
CA PHE A 123 -12.18 -17.85 -3.24
C PHE A 123 -13.16 -18.05 -2.07
N ASP A 124 -12.96 -17.35 -0.96
CA ASP A 124 -13.90 -17.42 0.17
C ASP A 124 -15.23 -16.76 -0.20
N ALA A 125 -15.22 -15.68 -0.99
CA ALA A 125 -16.44 -15.03 -1.47
C ALA A 125 -17.23 -15.92 -2.46
N VAL A 126 -16.54 -16.67 -3.32
CA VAL A 126 -17.14 -17.70 -4.18
C VAL A 126 -17.82 -18.77 -3.32
N MET A 127 -17.12 -19.29 -2.32
CA MET A 127 -17.62 -20.37 -1.46
C MET A 127 -18.75 -19.92 -0.53
N GLU A 128 -18.67 -18.71 0.02
CA GLU A 128 -19.63 -18.21 1.01
C GLU A 128 -20.89 -17.62 0.36
N TYR A 129 -20.74 -16.98 -0.81
CA TYR A 129 -21.85 -16.27 -1.49
C TYR A 129 -22.23 -16.85 -2.84
N GLY A 130 -21.68 -18.01 -3.23
CA GLY A 130 -22.02 -18.71 -4.47
C GLY A 130 -21.73 -17.90 -5.73
N LEU A 131 -20.67 -17.10 -5.72
CA LEU A 131 -20.35 -16.18 -6.82
C LEU A 131 -19.67 -16.89 -7.99
N THR A 132 -19.95 -16.43 -9.21
CA THR A 132 -19.16 -16.76 -10.40
C THR A 132 -17.95 -15.83 -10.51
N LEU A 133 -16.93 -16.23 -11.28
CA LEU A 133 -15.76 -15.39 -11.51
C LEU A 133 -16.10 -14.08 -12.23
N GLU A 134 -17.08 -14.10 -13.13
CA GLU A 134 -17.57 -12.91 -13.84
C GLU A 134 -18.17 -11.88 -12.87
N VAL A 135 -19.02 -12.33 -11.93
CA VAL A 135 -19.61 -11.44 -10.93
C VAL A 135 -18.55 -10.95 -9.95
N LEU A 136 -17.68 -11.86 -9.50
CA LEU A 136 -16.55 -11.53 -8.64
C LEU A 136 -15.69 -10.42 -9.27
N ASP A 137 -15.56 -10.42 -10.60
CA ASP A 137 -14.72 -9.47 -11.29
C ASP A 137 -15.23 -8.02 -11.21
N THR A 138 -16.55 -7.86 -11.09
CA THR A 138 -17.21 -6.56 -10.97
C THR A 138 -17.10 -5.94 -9.58
N LEU A 139 -16.73 -6.73 -8.55
CA LEU A 139 -16.78 -6.29 -7.17
C LEU A 139 -15.65 -5.32 -6.81
N PRO A 140 -15.87 -4.44 -5.81
CA PRO A 140 -14.81 -3.71 -5.13
C PRO A 140 -13.77 -4.68 -4.57
N ARG A 141 -12.55 -4.62 -5.11
CA ARG A 141 -11.44 -5.48 -4.74
C ARG A 141 -10.15 -4.70 -4.64
N PHE A 142 -9.20 -5.25 -3.89
CA PHE A 142 -7.87 -4.72 -3.75
C PHE A 142 -6.86 -5.84 -3.55
N LEU A 143 -5.60 -5.52 -3.82
CA LEU A 143 -4.50 -6.43 -3.58
C LEU A 143 -3.98 -6.24 -2.16
N GLY A 144 -4.11 -7.27 -1.33
CA GLY A 144 -3.54 -7.31 0.01
C GLY A 144 -2.03 -7.10 -0.06
N TYR A 145 -1.51 -6.15 0.72
CA TYR A 145 -0.09 -5.91 0.82
C TYR A 145 0.53 -7.00 1.73
N PRO A 146 1.67 -7.61 1.39
CA PRO A 146 2.30 -8.59 2.26
C PRO A 146 2.87 -7.91 3.49
N GLY A 147 2.59 -8.43 4.68
CA GLY A 147 2.99 -7.77 5.92
C GLY A 147 2.38 -8.39 7.17
N TYR A 148 2.98 -8.08 8.31
CA TYR A 148 2.52 -8.61 9.59
C TYR A 148 1.36 -7.73 10.09
N TYR A 149 0.14 -8.26 9.99
CA TYR A 149 -1.08 -7.57 10.43
C TYR A 149 -1.61 -8.08 11.77
N GLY A 150 -0.74 -8.60 12.63
CA GLY A 150 -1.12 -9.09 13.96
C GLY A 150 -1.93 -10.39 13.97
N ARG A 151 -1.96 -11.16 12.87
CA ARG A 151 -2.54 -12.51 12.85
C ARG A 151 -1.57 -13.54 13.44
N PRO A 152 -2.04 -14.47 14.30
CA PRO A 152 -1.33 -15.71 14.57
C PRO A 152 -1.10 -16.46 13.24
N GLY A 153 0.13 -16.89 12.98
CA GLY A 153 0.51 -17.56 11.73
C GLY A 153 1.40 -16.74 10.77
N GLY A 154 1.76 -15.51 11.15
CA GLY A 154 2.72 -14.69 10.40
C GLY A 154 2.09 -13.89 9.25
N PRO A 155 2.89 -13.06 8.57
CA PRO A 155 2.40 -12.24 7.47
C PRO A 155 1.99 -13.13 6.28
N PRO A 156 0.93 -12.79 5.52
CA PRO A 156 0.78 -13.34 4.18
C PRO A 156 2.07 -13.07 3.42
N LYS A 157 2.75 -14.15 2.97
CA LYS A 157 3.99 -14.03 2.19
C LYS A 157 3.72 -13.45 0.81
N ASP A 158 2.50 -13.67 0.31
CA ASP A 158 2.09 -13.37 -1.04
C ASP A 158 1.01 -12.28 -1.07
N TYR A 159 0.92 -11.62 -2.22
CA TYR A 159 -0.17 -10.70 -2.52
C TYR A 159 -1.44 -11.52 -2.74
N VAL A 160 -2.49 -11.18 -1.99
CA VAL A 160 -3.77 -11.90 -2.03
C VAL A 160 -4.84 -10.96 -2.53
N SER A 161 -5.67 -11.40 -3.47
CA SER A 161 -6.81 -10.59 -3.90
C SER A 161 -7.91 -10.65 -2.85
N LEU A 162 -8.36 -9.48 -2.41
CA LEU A 162 -9.36 -9.32 -1.37
C LEU A 162 -10.54 -8.51 -1.90
N VAL A 163 -11.75 -8.96 -1.60
CA VAL A 163 -13.01 -8.34 -2.02
C VAL A 163 -13.79 -7.81 -0.82
N ASP A 164 -14.61 -6.79 -1.07
CA ASP A 164 -15.54 -6.27 -0.08
C ASP A 164 -16.64 -7.27 0.27
N ARG A 165 -16.82 -7.57 1.56
CA ARG A 165 -17.78 -8.57 2.02
C ARG A 165 -19.23 -8.17 1.74
N ASP A 166 -19.60 -6.93 2.03
CA ASP A 166 -20.96 -6.42 1.76
C ASP A 166 -21.31 -6.50 0.28
N SER A 167 -20.39 -6.06 -0.57
CA SER A 167 -20.57 -6.11 -2.02
C SER A 167 -20.72 -7.55 -2.52
N ALA A 168 -19.91 -8.47 -2.01
CA ALA A 168 -20.00 -9.89 -2.35
C ALA A 168 -21.33 -10.52 -1.89
N ARG A 169 -21.77 -10.21 -0.67
CA ARG A 169 -23.07 -10.65 -0.14
C ARG A 169 -24.22 -10.15 -0.99
N ASN A 170 -24.24 -8.85 -1.30
CA ASN A 170 -25.31 -8.24 -2.10
C ASN A 170 -25.33 -8.78 -3.54
N ALA A 171 -24.17 -9.04 -4.13
CA ALA A 171 -24.06 -9.67 -5.43
C ALA A 171 -24.58 -11.12 -5.41
N GLY A 172 -24.27 -11.88 -4.36
CA GLY A 172 -24.80 -13.23 -4.15
C GLY A 172 -26.33 -13.24 -4.03
N ILE A 173 -26.89 -12.30 -3.26
CA ILE A 173 -28.35 -12.14 -3.13
C ILE A 173 -28.97 -11.75 -4.48
N THR A 174 -28.30 -10.92 -5.27
CA THR A 174 -28.79 -10.55 -6.61
C THR A 174 -28.78 -11.73 -7.57
N LEU A 175 -27.76 -12.60 -7.48
CA LEU A 175 -27.61 -13.76 -8.35
C LEU A 175 -28.59 -14.90 -7.99
N HIS A 176 -28.73 -15.19 -6.70
CA HIS A 176 -29.51 -16.33 -6.18
C HIS A 176 -30.87 -15.93 -5.59
N SER A 177 -31.23 -14.65 -5.66
CA SER A 177 -32.45 -14.03 -5.10
C SER A 177 -32.59 -14.04 -3.58
N SER A 178 -32.02 -15.01 -2.86
CA SER A 178 -32.12 -15.12 -1.40
C SER A 178 -30.89 -15.76 -0.76
N ILE A 179 -30.70 -15.54 0.55
CA ILE A 179 -29.60 -16.15 1.31
C ILE A 179 -29.75 -17.68 1.42
N GLN A 180 -30.98 -18.18 1.52
CA GLN A 180 -31.25 -19.62 1.57
C GLN A 180 -30.86 -20.29 0.26
N ALA A 181 -31.21 -19.68 -0.88
CA ALA A 181 -30.79 -20.18 -2.19
C ALA A 181 -29.27 -20.20 -2.38
N ILE A 182 -28.54 -19.23 -1.81
CA ILE A 182 -27.07 -19.26 -1.76
C ILE A 182 -26.58 -20.49 -0.99
N GLN A 183 -27.18 -20.78 0.18
CA GLN A 183 -26.80 -21.93 0.99
C GLN A 183 -27.05 -23.25 0.25
N ASP A 184 -28.20 -23.37 -0.42
CA ASP A 184 -28.54 -24.55 -1.22
C ASP A 184 -27.59 -24.72 -2.41
N TYR A 185 -27.25 -23.63 -3.10
CA TYR A 185 -26.29 -23.65 -4.19
C TYR A 185 -24.88 -24.05 -3.73
N THR A 186 -24.40 -23.43 -2.64
CA THR A 186 -23.05 -23.70 -2.11
C THR A 186 -22.93 -25.12 -1.54
N ALA A 187 -24.01 -25.69 -0.99
CA ALA A 187 -24.06 -27.07 -0.54
C ALA A 187 -23.98 -28.08 -1.71
N ASN A 188 -24.53 -27.73 -2.87
CA ASN A 188 -24.58 -28.59 -4.06
C ASN A 188 -23.55 -28.21 -5.14
N ALA A 189 -22.61 -27.31 -4.83
CA ALA A 189 -21.67 -26.79 -5.81
C ALA A 189 -20.75 -27.90 -6.35
N ASP A 190 -20.58 -27.94 -7.68
CA ASP A 190 -19.73 -28.93 -8.35
C ASP A 190 -18.26 -28.76 -7.91
N PRO A 191 -17.64 -29.78 -7.27
CA PRO A 191 -16.25 -29.71 -6.83
C PRO A 191 -15.26 -29.51 -7.98
N ALA A 192 -15.58 -29.94 -9.20
CA ALA A 192 -14.74 -29.73 -10.37
C ALA A 192 -14.68 -28.23 -10.73
N VAL A 193 -15.82 -27.54 -10.72
CA VAL A 193 -15.91 -26.10 -10.97
C VAL A 193 -15.17 -25.31 -9.90
N LEU A 194 -15.36 -25.64 -8.62
CA LEU A 194 -14.65 -24.98 -7.52
C LEU A 194 -13.13 -25.15 -7.62
N LYS A 195 -12.67 -26.32 -8.07
CA LYS A 195 -11.24 -26.58 -8.30
C LYS A 195 -10.68 -25.71 -9.44
N LEU A 196 -11.46 -25.50 -10.50
CA LEU A 196 -11.10 -24.60 -11.60
C LEU A 196 -10.99 -23.15 -11.09
N TYR A 197 -12.01 -22.64 -10.40
CA TYR A 197 -11.99 -21.28 -9.85
C TYR A 197 -10.81 -21.05 -8.91
N LYS A 198 -10.52 -22.01 -8.03
CA LYS A 198 -9.35 -21.95 -7.13
C LYS A 198 -8.03 -21.86 -7.90
N LYS A 199 -7.92 -22.55 -9.04
CA LYS A 199 -6.73 -22.53 -9.90
C LYS A 199 -6.57 -21.17 -10.56
N GLU A 200 -7.65 -20.60 -11.10
CA GLU A 200 -7.65 -19.31 -11.79
C GLU A 200 -7.34 -18.15 -10.84
N ILE A 201 -7.97 -18.11 -9.67
CA ILE A 201 -7.67 -17.10 -8.64
C ILE A 201 -6.19 -17.16 -8.23
N LYS A 202 -5.65 -18.36 -7.98
CA LYS A 202 -4.23 -18.54 -7.67
C LYS A 202 -3.30 -18.11 -8.80
N GLN A 203 -3.71 -18.29 -10.05
CA GLN A 203 -2.93 -17.86 -11.21
C GLN A 203 -2.88 -16.33 -11.27
N SER A 204 -4.02 -15.66 -11.09
CA SER A 204 -4.11 -14.20 -11.01
C SER A 204 -3.25 -13.62 -9.87
N GLU A 205 -3.30 -14.23 -8.67
CA GLU A 205 -2.47 -13.81 -7.53
C GLU A 205 -0.96 -13.91 -7.84
N LYS A 206 -0.53 -15.00 -8.51
CA LYS A 206 0.87 -15.17 -8.94
C LYS A 206 1.28 -14.14 -9.98
N GLU A 207 0.41 -13.82 -10.93
CA GLU A 207 0.67 -12.80 -11.94
C GLU A 207 0.85 -11.42 -11.31
N ALA A 208 -0.01 -11.05 -10.36
CA ALA A 208 0.11 -9.81 -9.59
C ALA A 208 1.43 -9.75 -8.80
N GLN A 209 1.85 -10.87 -8.20
CA GLN A 209 3.13 -10.98 -7.51
C GLN A 209 4.32 -10.81 -8.47
N ALA A 210 4.26 -11.44 -9.65
CA ALA A 210 5.29 -11.31 -10.67
C ALA A 210 5.41 -9.86 -11.21
N GLU A 211 4.29 -9.18 -11.41
CA GLU A 211 4.26 -7.76 -11.81
C GLU A 211 4.97 -6.87 -10.77
N ARG A 212 4.71 -7.10 -9.48
CA ARG A 212 5.35 -6.38 -8.38
C ARG A 212 6.85 -6.67 -8.28
N ALA A 213 7.25 -7.93 -8.45
CA ALA A 213 8.66 -8.31 -8.48
C ALA A 213 9.41 -7.59 -9.62
N LYS A 214 8.82 -7.53 -10.82
CA LYS A 214 9.36 -6.76 -11.96
C LYS A 214 9.52 -5.27 -11.60
N CYS A 215 8.53 -4.67 -10.94
CA CYS A 215 8.58 -3.27 -10.51
C CYS A 215 9.70 -3.02 -9.48
N ALA A 216 9.87 -3.93 -8.50
CA ALA A 216 10.93 -3.85 -7.51
C ALA A 216 12.33 -3.96 -8.15
N CYS A 217 12.52 -4.89 -9.07
CA CYS A 217 13.77 -5.03 -9.83
C CYS A 217 14.10 -3.77 -10.63
N ARG A 218 13.11 -3.17 -11.30
CA ARG A 218 13.29 -1.90 -12.03
C ARG A 218 13.71 -0.76 -11.12
N LYS A 219 13.11 -0.64 -9.93
CA LYS A 219 13.49 0.38 -8.95
C LYS A 219 14.93 0.21 -8.47
N LYS A 220 15.30 -1.02 -8.07
CA LYS A 220 16.67 -1.34 -7.64
C LYS A 220 17.69 -1.07 -8.74
N SER A 221 17.37 -1.38 -9.99
CA SER A 221 18.21 -1.06 -11.14
C SER A 221 18.42 0.46 -11.31
N LYS A 222 17.35 1.27 -11.22
CA LYS A 222 17.45 2.74 -11.28
C LYS A 222 18.29 3.31 -10.14
N GLU A 223 18.11 2.80 -8.93
CA GLU A 223 18.87 3.21 -7.75
C GLU A 223 20.37 2.92 -7.92
N ILE A 224 20.72 1.71 -8.38
CA ILE A 224 22.12 1.34 -8.70
C ILE A 224 22.69 2.30 -9.76
N THR A 225 21.94 2.61 -10.81
CA THR A 225 22.38 3.55 -11.85
C THR A 225 22.58 4.97 -11.30
N TYR A 226 21.68 5.44 -10.43
CA TYR A 226 21.81 6.72 -9.75
C TYR A 226 23.06 6.77 -8.87
N ILE A 227 23.30 5.75 -8.04
CA ILE A 227 24.49 5.63 -7.19
C ILE A 227 25.78 5.64 -8.05
N LYS A 228 25.79 4.91 -9.17
CA LYS A 228 26.93 4.89 -10.11
C LYS A 228 27.20 6.28 -10.69
N LYS A 229 26.17 7.00 -11.15
CA LYS A 229 26.30 8.38 -11.66
C LYS A 229 26.82 9.32 -10.58
N ARG A 230 26.28 9.25 -9.37
CA ARG A 230 26.72 10.06 -8.22
C ARG A 230 28.20 9.80 -7.89
N ASN A 231 28.62 8.55 -7.84
CA ASN A 231 30.00 8.18 -7.55
C ASN A 231 30.96 8.60 -8.67
N SER A 232 30.54 8.50 -9.94
CA SER A 232 31.30 9.01 -11.08
C SER A 232 31.52 10.53 -10.96
N TYR A 233 30.47 11.29 -10.67
CA TYR A 233 30.56 12.74 -10.44
C TYR A 233 31.50 13.07 -9.27
N LYS A 234 31.38 12.36 -8.14
CA LYS A 234 32.29 12.53 -6.99
C LYS A 234 33.77 12.32 -7.39
N ARG A 235 34.09 11.31 -8.21
CA ARG A 235 35.47 11.08 -8.69
C ARG A 235 35.97 12.25 -9.55
N VAL A 236 35.14 12.79 -10.44
CA VAL A 236 35.50 13.95 -11.27
C VAL A 236 35.78 15.18 -10.40
N VAL A 237 34.94 15.45 -9.41
CA VAL A 237 35.12 16.57 -8.48
C VAL A 237 36.40 16.41 -7.65
N ILE A 238 36.66 15.20 -7.11
CA ILE A 238 37.89 14.91 -6.36
C ILE A 238 39.11 15.13 -7.25
N ARG A 239 39.10 14.62 -8.49
CA ARG A 239 40.20 14.80 -9.45
C ARG A 239 40.48 16.27 -9.76
N ARG A 240 39.44 17.07 -10.05
CA ARG A 240 39.61 18.50 -10.32
C ARG A 240 40.20 19.24 -9.11
N ARG A 241 39.78 18.86 -7.91
CA ARG A 241 40.29 19.44 -6.65
C ARG A 241 41.75 19.06 -6.40
N THR A 242 42.13 17.80 -6.60
CA THR A 242 43.52 17.38 -6.43
C THR A 242 44.43 18.04 -7.46
N GLU A 243 43.98 18.18 -8.72
CA GLU A 243 44.69 18.93 -9.75
C GLU A 243 44.84 20.42 -9.37
N HIS A 244 43.80 21.05 -8.82
CA HIS A 244 43.86 22.44 -8.36
C HIS A 244 44.80 22.63 -7.16
N ALA A 245 44.77 21.73 -6.17
CA ALA A 245 45.66 21.78 -5.01
C ALA A 245 47.13 21.60 -5.41
N LYS A 246 47.40 20.70 -6.37
CA LYS A 246 48.74 20.55 -6.97
C LYS A 246 49.24 21.84 -7.62
N ARG A 247 48.36 22.59 -8.31
CA ARG A 247 48.71 23.90 -8.92
C ARG A 247 49.03 24.97 -7.87
N LEU A 248 48.43 24.87 -6.68
CA LEU A 248 48.63 25.82 -5.58
C LEU A 248 49.80 25.45 -4.66
N GLY A 249 50.46 24.31 -4.88
CA GLY A 249 51.59 23.86 -4.04
C GLY A 249 51.18 23.44 -2.62
N LEU A 250 49.90 23.14 -2.38
CA LEU A 250 49.40 22.78 -1.06
C LEU A 250 49.84 21.38 -0.63
N SER A 251 50.19 21.23 0.65
CA SER A 251 50.53 19.93 1.23
C SER A 251 49.30 19.03 1.38
N GLU A 252 49.50 17.71 1.43
CA GLU A 252 48.42 16.72 1.50
C GLU A 252 47.55 16.87 2.76
N ASN A 253 48.12 17.41 3.84
CA ASN A 253 47.41 17.73 5.08
C ASN A 253 46.48 18.96 4.93
N GLU A 254 46.89 20.01 4.23
CA GLU A 254 46.07 21.21 4.00
C GLU A 254 44.86 20.90 3.10
N PHE A 255 45.02 20.01 2.13
CA PHE A 255 43.94 19.55 1.26
C PHE A 255 42.85 18.76 2.01
N ASN A 256 43.25 17.89 2.94
CA ASN A 256 42.33 17.05 3.72
C ASN A 256 41.47 17.85 4.71
N ILE A 257 42.00 18.96 5.25
CA ILE A 257 41.27 19.85 6.16
C ILE A 257 40.18 20.62 5.40
N ILE A 258 40.48 21.15 4.20
CA ILE A 258 39.51 21.86 3.35
C ILE A 258 38.42 20.90 2.82
N GLY A 259 38.77 19.66 2.50
CA GLY A 259 37.84 18.66 1.98
C GLY A 259 36.78 18.14 2.97
N ARG A 260 37.06 18.17 4.28
CA ARG A 260 36.13 17.72 5.33
C ARG A 260 35.01 18.73 5.61
N ASN A 261 35.31 20.03 5.64
CA ASN A 261 34.32 21.07 5.96
C ASN A 261 33.22 21.23 4.88
N ILE A 262 33.52 20.96 3.61
CA ILE A 262 32.56 21.15 2.51
C ILE A 262 31.62 19.93 2.33
N ASN A 263 32.04 18.72 2.71
CA ASN A 263 31.17 17.54 2.64
C ASN A 263 29.98 17.62 3.61
N LEU A 264 30.13 18.36 4.72
CA LEU A 264 29.06 18.57 5.71
C LEU A 264 27.92 19.43 5.13
N GLU A 265 28.25 20.47 4.35
CA GLU A 265 27.27 21.37 3.72
C GLU A 265 26.47 20.72 2.58
N PHE A 266 27.08 19.79 1.83
CA PHE A 266 26.40 19.09 0.73
C PHE A 266 25.43 18.00 1.24
N LEU A 267 25.74 17.36 2.36
CA LEU A 267 24.87 16.34 2.98
C LEU A 267 23.58 16.93 3.57
N ILE A 268 23.58 18.21 3.95
CA ILE A 268 22.43 18.88 4.58
C ILE A 268 21.34 19.26 3.55
N LYS A 269 21.65 19.35 2.25
CA LYS A 269 20.67 19.76 1.21
C LYS A 269 19.87 18.61 0.60
N ASP A 270 20.33 17.35 0.70
CA ASP A 270 19.69 16.19 0.08
C ASP A 270 18.60 15.53 0.95
N THR A 271 18.45 15.92 2.22
CA THR A 271 17.48 15.30 3.15
C THR A 271 16.02 15.77 2.94
N ASN A 272 15.77 16.74 2.07
CA ASN A 272 14.44 17.35 1.92
C ASN A 272 13.65 16.94 0.67
N ASN A 273 14.10 15.99 -0.17
CA ASN A 273 13.34 15.65 -1.38
C ASN A 273 13.29 14.17 -1.83
N GLU A 274 13.78 13.21 -1.03
CA GLU A 274 13.61 11.78 -1.35
C GLU A 274 13.18 10.97 -0.12
N SER A 275 11.97 11.20 0.37
CA SER A 275 11.28 10.28 1.28
C SER A 275 10.34 9.36 0.51
N ILE A 276 10.91 8.48 -0.31
CA ILE A 276 10.24 7.23 -0.71
C ILE A 276 11.01 6.09 -0.02
N SER A 277 10.69 5.92 1.26
CA SER A 277 11.18 4.82 2.09
C SER A 277 10.71 3.47 1.50
N THR A 278 11.67 2.75 0.93
CA THR A 278 11.77 1.30 1.02
C THR A 278 12.23 0.95 2.43
N TYR A 279 11.35 0.34 3.22
CA TYR A 279 11.80 -0.45 4.37
C TYR A 279 12.62 -1.63 3.81
N ALA A 280 13.93 -1.60 4.08
CA ALA A 280 14.83 -2.69 3.77
C ALA A 280 14.51 -3.88 4.68
N PHE A 281 14.15 -5.01 4.06
CA PHE A 281 14.07 -6.30 4.74
C PHE A 281 15.51 -6.80 4.95
N THR A 282 16.04 -6.63 6.15
CA THR A 282 17.28 -7.30 6.57
C THR A 282 16.91 -8.66 7.13
N SER A 283 17.12 -9.70 6.33
CA SER A 283 17.22 -11.08 6.82
C SER A 283 18.43 -11.16 7.74
N GLN A 284 18.21 -11.30 9.05
CA GLN A 284 19.28 -11.76 9.94
C GLN A 284 19.34 -13.28 9.84
N GLU A 285 20.43 -13.76 9.26
CA GLU A 285 20.89 -15.14 9.34
C GLU A 285 21.18 -15.47 10.80
N SER A 286 20.47 -16.47 11.32
CA SER A 286 20.75 -17.09 12.60
C SER A 286 21.99 -17.98 12.47
N THR A 287 23.06 -17.64 13.20
CA THR A 287 24.12 -18.60 13.54
C THR A 287 23.74 -19.34 14.83
N PRO A 288 24.12 -20.63 14.98
CA PRO A 288 23.68 -21.46 16.09
C PRO A 288 24.53 -21.20 17.34
N ALA A 289 23.88 -20.91 18.47
CA ALA A 289 24.53 -20.83 19.77
C ALA A 289 24.69 -22.22 20.39
N THR A 290 25.93 -22.49 20.77
CA THR A 290 26.44 -23.71 21.39
C THR A 290 25.79 -24.00 22.75
N ASN A 291 25.48 -25.29 22.95
CA ASN A 291 25.12 -25.91 24.22
C ASN A 291 26.14 -25.58 25.34
N ILE A 292 25.65 -25.04 26.46
CA ILE A 292 26.23 -25.28 27.79
C ILE A 292 25.05 -25.43 28.76
N GLY A 293 24.89 -26.63 29.30
CA GLY A 293 23.94 -26.90 30.37
C GLY A 293 24.45 -26.42 31.72
N ASN A 294 23.52 -26.08 32.63
CA ASN A 294 23.65 -26.57 33.99
C ASN A 294 22.32 -26.57 34.76
N LYS A 295 22.29 -27.49 35.72
CA LYS A 295 21.20 -27.98 36.57
C LYS A 295 20.67 -26.93 37.56
N GLY A 296 19.46 -27.13 38.09
CA GLY A 296 19.11 -26.61 39.42
C GLY A 296 17.64 -26.36 39.77
N ASN A 297 16.88 -27.44 39.98
CA ASN A 297 15.76 -27.65 40.92
C ASN A 297 15.26 -26.48 41.82
N THR A 298 13.92 -26.26 41.90
CA THR A 298 13.10 -26.39 43.14
C THR A 298 11.61 -26.08 42.92
N LYS A 299 10.77 -26.83 43.66
CA LYS A 299 9.30 -26.82 43.71
C LYS A 299 8.72 -25.58 44.40
N GLY A 300 7.47 -25.21 44.05
CA GLY A 300 6.62 -24.35 44.86
C GLY A 300 5.26 -24.10 44.19
N ASN A 301 4.18 -24.48 44.86
CA ASN A 301 2.80 -24.60 44.38
C ASN A 301 1.99 -23.28 44.45
N SER A 302 0.79 -23.35 43.84
CA SER A 302 -0.47 -22.62 44.11
C SER A 302 -0.78 -21.26 43.44
N ASP A 303 -1.77 -21.36 42.55
CA ASP A 303 -3.05 -20.63 42.47
C ASP A 303 -3.13 -19.12 42.20
N ASN A 304 -3.69 -18.79 41.01
CA ASN A 304 -4.88 -17.96 40.75
C ASN A 304 -4.95 -17.66 39.24
N SER A 305 -5.83 -18.32 38.49
CA SER A 305 -7.23 -17.97 38.23
C SER A 305 -7.43 -16.95 37.10
N GLU A 306 -8.28 -17.36 36.16
CA GLU A 306 -9.07 -16.56 35.21
C GLU A 306 -8.35 -15.83 34.07
N TYR A 307 -8.57 -16.30 32.83
CA TYR A 307 -9.32 -15.59 31.78
C TYR A 307 -9.07 -16.30 30.43
N PHE A 308 -10.02 -17.12 29.94
CA PHE A 308 -10.31 -17.36 28.51
C PHE A 308 -11.38 -18.45 28.38
N SER A 309 -12.53 -18.09 27.78
CA SER A 309 -13.55 -18.97 27.19
C SER A 309 -14.60 -18.03 26.57
N HIS A 310 -15.09 -18.13 25.35
CA HIS A 310 -14.82 -18.89 24.13
C HIS A 310 -15.49 -18.09 22.99
#